data_AF-A0A353YY29-F1
#
_entry.id   AF-A0A353YY29-F1
#
_cell.length_a   1.000
_cell.length_b   1.000
_cell.length_c   1.000
_cell.angle_alpha   90.00
_cell.angle_beta   90.00
_cell.angle_gamma   90.00
#
_symmetry.space_group_name_H-M   'P 1'
#
loop_
_entity.id
_entity.type
_entity.pdbx_description
1 polymer ?
#
loop_
_entity_poly.entity_id
_entity_poly.type
_entity_poly.pdbx_seq_one_letter_code
_entity_poly.pdbx_strand_id
1 'polypeptide(L)'
;MHMKPAAFYNKELTENAAGLKSVLRKLTINSTYRLVSFLAILGFIFGLTPIHAALGISTAILSAIFFGFFIKRHIKLTWRKNYLKTRSRLLEQELDATNHIFKPFNGGLIYQNAHHHYSNDLDLFGEGSLFQMINRTVTQSG
;
A
#
# COMPACT_ATOMS: atom_id res chain seq x y z
N MET A 1 -26.98 6.93 -16.55
CA MET A 1 -27.01 5.45 -16.37
C MET A 1 -26.40 5.14 -15.01
N HIS A 2 -27.22 4.93 -13.98
CA HIS A 2 -26.72 4.62 -12.64
C HIS A 2 -26.27 3.15 -12.60
N MET A 3 -24.97 2.91 -12.50
CA MET A 3 -24.45 1.57 -12.24
C MET A 3 -24.81 1.16 -10.82
N LYS A 4 -25.20 -0.11 -10.62
CA LYS A 4 -25.41 -0.67 -9.27
C LYS A 4 -24.09 -0.55 -8.47
N PRO A 5 -24.11 -0.15 -7.19
CA PRO A 5 -22.90 0.02 -6.38
C PRO A 5 -21.95 -1.18 -6.41
N ALA A 6 -22.48 -2.40 -6.30
CA ALA A 6 -21.69 -3.62 -6.37
C ALA A 6 -20.94 -3.80 -7.71
N ALA A 7 -21.55 -3.40 -8.84
CA ALA A 7 -20.89 -3.49 -10.15
C ALA A 7 -19.73 -2.48 -10.26
N PHE A 8 -19.87 -1.31 -9.65
CA PHE A 8 -18.81 -0.31 -9.56
C PHE A 8 -17.61 -0.81 -8.74
N TYR A 9 -17.85 -1.36 -7.54
CA TYR A 9 -16.77 -1.87 -6.68
C TYR A 9 -16.02 -3.04 -7.32
N ASN A 10 -16.73 -3.97 -7.97
CA ASN A 10 -16.10 -5.08 -8.67
C ASN A 10 -15.21 -4.60 -9.83
N LYS A 11 -15.68 -3.62 -10.61
CA LYS A 11 -14.87 -3.01 -11.66
C LYS A 11 -13.58 -2.40 -11.09
N GLU A 12 -13.69 -1.56 -10.06
CA GLU A 12 -12.54 -0.94 -9.40
C GLU A 12 -11.57 -1.96 -8.78
N LEU A 13 -12.08 -3.08 -8.24
CA LEU A 13 -11.25 -4.18 -7.74
C LEU A 13 -10.41 -4.80 -8.86
N THR A 14 -11.03 -5.10 -10.01
CA THR A 14 -10.31 -5.66 -11.16
C THR A 14 -9.24 -4.71 -11.70
N GLU A 15 -9.53 -3.42 -11.78
CA GLU A 15 -8.57 -2.39 -12.20
C GLU A 15 -7.40 -2.26 -11.20
N ASN A 16 -7.69 -2.26 -9.89
CA ASN A 16 -6.66 -2.24 -8.85
C ASN A 16 -5.80 -3.52 -8.86
N ALA A 17 -6.39 -4.69 -9.10
CA ALA A 17 -5.67 -5.96 -9.20
C ALA A 17 -4.70 -5.96 -10.40
N ALA A 18 -5.13 -5.46 -11.55
CA ALA A 18 -4.26 -5.28 -12.71
C ALA A 18 -3.12 -4.29 -12.41
N GLY A 19 -3.44 -3.18 -11.75
CA GLY A 19 -2.46 -2.21 -11.26
C GLY A 19 -1.43 -2.83 -10.32
N LEU A 20 -1.88 -3.65 -9.36
CA LEU A 20 -1.04 -4.31 -8.37
C LEU A 20 -0.08 -5.30 -9.03
N LYS A 21 -0.58 -6.12 -9.97
CA LYS A 21 0.27 -7.04 -10.76
C LYS A 21 1.37 -6.29 -11.50
N SER A 22 1.06 -5.14 -12.09
CA SER A 22 2.04 -4.31 -12.78
C SER A 22 3.13 -3.77 -11.84
N VAL A 23 2.76 -3.34 -10.63
CA VAL A 23 3.68 -2.83 -9.61
C VAL A 23 4.57 -3.93 -9.06
N LEU A 24 4.00 -5.12 -8.81
CA LEU A 24 4.77 -6.29 -8.39
C LEU A 24 5.82 -6.69 -9.43
N ARG A 25 5.45 -6.73 -10.71
CA ARG A 25 6.42 -6.97 -11.80
C ARG A 25 7.56 -5.94 -11.80
N LYS A 26 7.23 -4.66 -11.63
CA LYS A 26 8.23 -3.58 -11.54
C LYS A 26 9.14 -3.74 -10.31
N LEU A 27 8.62 -4.19 -9.17
CA LEU A 27 9.40 -4.48 -7.98
C LEU A 27 10.36 -5.66 -8.19
N THR A 28 9.90 -6.74 -8.81
CA THR A 28 10.76 -7.89 -9.14
C THR A 28 11.91 -7.50 -10.06
N ILE A 29 11.62 -6.73 -11.11
CA ILE A 29 12.64 -6.18 -12.03
C ILE A 29 13.60 -5.25 -11.27
N ASN A 30 13.10 -4.42 -10.35
CA ASN A 30 13.97 -3.56 -9.55
C ASN A 30 14.89 -4.37 -8.61
N SER A 31 14.42 -5.52 -8.12
CA SER A 31 15.22 -6.43 -7.30
C SER A 31 16.37 -7.05 -8.10
N THR A 32 16.14 -7.45 -9.36
CA THR A 32 17.20 -7.98 -10.22
C THR A 32 18.21 -6.89 -10.61
N TYR A 33 17.76 -5.67 -10.91
CA TYR A 33 18.66 -4.53 -11.14
C TYR A 33 19.59 -4.25 -9.96
N ARG A 34 19.09 -4.37 -8.73
CA ARG A 34 19.92 -4.19 -7.53
C ARG A 34 21.06 -5.22 -7.50
N LEU A 35 20.77 -6.48 -7.78
CA LEU A 35 21.78 -7.55 -7.81
C LEU A 35 22.81 -7.30 -8.92
N VAL A 36 22.36 -6.98 -10.13
CA VAL A 36 23.24 -6.67 -11.27
C VAL A 36 24.11 -5.46 -10.96
N SER A 37 23.56 -4.41 -10.36
CA SER A 37 24.33 -3.22 -9.99
C SER A 37 25.42 -3.54 -8.97
N PHE A 38 25.14 -4.41 -8.00
CA PHE A 38 26.13 -4.83 -7.01
C PHE A 38 27.27 -5.63 -7.66
N LEU A 39 26.94 -6.58 -8.54
CA LEU A 39 27.95 -7.35 -9.28
C LEU A 39 28.78 -6.47 -10.23
N ALA A 40 28.16 -5.48 -10.87
CA ALA A 40 28.86 -4.53 -11.72
C ALA A 40 29.85 -3.68 -10.93
N ILE A 41 29.46 -3.18 -9.76
CA ILE A 41 30.36 -2.43 -8.86
C ILE A 41 31.57 -3.28 -8.47
N LEU A 42 31.34 -4.52 -8.05
CA LEU A 42 32.43 -5.44 -7.71
C LEU A 42 33.36 -5.70 -8.90
N GLY A 43 32.79 -6.00 -10.08
CA GLY A 43 33.57 -6.23 -11.30
C GLY A 43 34.42 -5.03 -11.69
N PHE A 44 33.89 -3.80 -11.58
CA PHE A 44 34.63 -2.58 -11.87
C PHE A 44 35.73 -2.30 -10.84
N ILE A 45 35.47 -2.52 -9.55
CA ILE A 45 36.49 -2.36 -8.52
C ILE A 45 37.64 -3.34 -8.77
N PHE A 46 37.37 -4.64 -8.89
CA PHE A 46 38.45 -5.63 -9.08
C PHE A 46 39.15 -5.55 -10.44
N GLY A 47 38.45 -5.15 -11.50
CA GLY A 47 38.99 -5.10 -12.86
C GLY A 47 39.74 -3.80 -13.20
N LEU A 48 39.26 -2.64 -12.73
CA LEU A 48 39.78 -1.33 -13.17
C LEU A 48 40.70 -0.66 -12.15
N THR A 49 40.57 -0.94 -10.85
CA THR A 49 41.47 -0.36 -9.84
C THR A 49 42.95 -0.75 -10.00
N PRO A 50 43.34 -1.98 -10.40
CA PRO A 50 44.76 -2.29 -10.60
C PRO A 50 45.34 -1.64 -11.86
N ILE A 51 44.50 -1.13 -12.77
CA ILE A 51 44.93 -0.50 -14.03
C ILE A 51 45.00 1.03 -13.85
N HIS A 52 43.93 1.65 -13.34
CA HIS A 52 43.84 3.10 -13.15
C HIS A 52 42.97 3.47 -11.93
N ALA A 53 43.60 3.84 -10.82
CA ALA A 53 42.93 4.19 -9.56
C ALA A 53 41.88 5.33 -9.71
N ALA A 54 42.19 6.38 -10.47
CA ALA A 54 41.26 7.49 -10.70
C ALA A 54 39.97 7.06 -11.41
N LEU A 55 40.07 6.08 -12.33
CA LEU A 55 38.94 5.53 -13.07
C LEU A 55 38.10 4.59 -12.19
N GLY A 56 38.75 3.84 -11.28
CA GLY A 56 38.05 3.06 -10.25
C GLY A 56 37.24 3.93 -9.28
N ILE A 57 37.80 5.05 -8.81
CA ILE A 57 37.11 5.97 -7.89
C ILE A 57 35.93 6.67 -8.58
N SER A 58 36.11 7.14 -9.83
CA SER A 58 35.02 7.83 -10.56
C SER A 58 33.84 6.90 -10.85
N THR A 59 34.11 5.65 -11.23
CA THR A 59 33.07 4.63 -11.46
C THR A 59 32.36 4.22 -10.18
N ALA A 60 33.06 4.14 -9.04
CA ALA A 60 32.45 3.91 -7.73
C ALA A 60 31.47 5.02 -7.36
N ILE A 61 31.84 6.29 -7.52
CA ILE A 61 30.96 7.45 -7.26
C ILE A 61 29.73 7.40 -8.16
N LEU A 62 29.92 7.17 -9.47
CA LEU A 62 28.81 7.07 -10.42
C LEU A 62 27.82 5.95 -10.04
N SER A 63 28.35 4.80 -9.62
CA SER A 63 27.54 3.67 -9.19
C SER A 63 26.73 3.96 -7.93
N ALA A 64 27.30 4.70 -6.98
CA ALA A 64 26.62 5.11 -5.75
C ALA A 64 25.43 6.05 -6.04
N ILE A 65 25.60 7.00 -6.97
CA ILE A 65 24.51 7.87 -7.43
C ILE A 65 23.39 7.04 -8.06
N PHE A 66 23.75 6.11 -8.94
CA PHE A 66 22.78 5.25 -9.64
C PHE A 66 22.01 4.34 -8.65
N PHE A 67 22.71 3.81 -7.65
CA PHE A 67 22.11 3.03 -6.57
C PHE A 67 21.12 3.86 -5.75
N GLY A 68 21.45 5.11 -5.41
CA GLY A 68 20.54 6.04 -4.73
C GLY A 68 19.25 6.29 -5.51
N PHE A 69 19.33 6.44 -6.84
CA PHE A 69 18.16 6.56 -7.71
C PHE A 69 17.27 5.30 -7.66
N PHE A 70 17.87 4.10 -7.69
CA PHE A 70 17.14 2.84 -7.57
C PHE A 70 16.44 2.68 -6.22
N ILE A 71 17.06 3.12 -5.12
CA ILE A 71 16.40 3.11 -3.80
C ILE A 71 15.14 3.97 -3.82
N LYS A 72 15.23 5.22 -4.32
CA LYS A 72 14.06 6.12 -4.40
C LYS A 72 12.93 5.49 -5.22
N ARG A 73 13.27 4.87 -6.36
CA ARG A 73 12.32 4.14 -7.20
C ARG A 73 11.67 2.96 -6.45
N HIS A 74 12.46 2.17 -5.73
CA HIS A 74 11.96 1.05 -4.93
C HIS A 74 10.97 1.51 -3.86
N ILE A 75 11.31 2.57 -3.13
CA ILE A 75 10.44 3.19 -2.12
C ILE A 75 9.12 3.60 -2.75
N LYS A 76 9.16 4.34 -3.87
CA LYS A 76 7.93 4.78 -4.59
C LYS A 76 7.07 3.60 -5.04
N LEU A 77 7.67 2.54 -5.58
CA LEU A 77 6.93 1.33 -5.99
C LEU A 77 6.33 0.59 -4.79
N THR A 78 7.05 0.53 -3.66
CA THR A 78 6.56 -0.09 -2.42
C THR A 78 5.37 0.67 -1.85
N TRP A 79 5.44 2.01 -1.84
CA TRP A 79 4.31 2.86 -1.48
C TRP A 79 3.11 2.61 -2.38
N ARG A 80 3.31 2.55 -3.71
CA ARG A 80 2.21 2.29 -4.64
C ARG A 80 1.59 0.90 -4.45
N LYS A 81 2.41 -0.12 -4.15
CA LYS A 81 1.94 -1.47 -3.82
C LYS A 81 1.04 -1.43 -2.59
N ASN A 82 1.48 -0.77 -1.51
CA ASN A 82 0.71 -0.69 -0.27
C ASN A 82 -0.59 0.09 -0.48
N TYR A 83 -0.54 1.21 -1.21
CA TYR A 83 -1.72 1.98 -1.58
C TYR A 83 -2.76 1.12 -2.31
N LEU A 84 -2.36 0.38 -3.34
CA LEU A 84 -3.28 -0.47 -4.11
C LEU A 84 -3.85 -1.60 -3.26
N LYS A 85 -3.04 -2.23 -2.39
CA LYS A 85 -3.53 -3.24 -1.44
C LYS A 85 -4.56 -2.67 -0.46
N THR A 86 -4.29 -1.51 0.12
CA THR A 86 -5.23 -0.86 1.04
C THR A 86 -6.51 -0.47 0.31
N ARG A 87 -6.41 0.05 -0.92
CA ARG A 87 -7.58 0.40 -1.75
C ARG A 87 -8.43 -0.84 -2.07
N SER A 88 -7.82 -1.95 -2.47
CA SER A 88 -8.55 -3.21 -2.69
C SER A 88 -9.27 -3.68 -1.44
N ARG A 89 -8.59 -3.68 -0.28
CA ARG A 89 -9.22 -4.04 1.00
C ARG A 89 -10.43 -3.16 1.33
N LEU A 90 -10.33 -1.84 1.13
CA LEU A 90 -11.46 -0.94 1.36
C LEU A 90 -12.62 -1.24 0.41
N LEU A 91 -12.35 -1.49 -0.87
CA LEU A 91 -13.39 -1.86 -1.84
C LEU A 91 -14.07 -3.19 -1.50
N GLU A 92 -13.32 -4.18 -1.00
CA GLU A 92 -13.87 -5.44 -0.48
C GLU A 92 -14.80 -5.18 0.72
N GLN A 93 -14.38 -4.33 1.66
CA GLN A 93 -15.22 -3.94 2.82
C GLN A 93 -16.51 -3.21 2.39
N GLU A 94 -16.45 -2.33 1.37
CA GLU A 94 -17.65 -1.68 0.83
C GLU A 94 -18.58 -2.65 0.08
N LEU A 95 -17.99 -3.65 -0.57
CA LEU A 95 -18.77 -4.71 -1.22
C LEU A 95 -19.52 -5.54 -0.17
N ASP A 96 -18.85 -5.87 0.94
CA ASP A 96 -19.47 -6.54 2.10
C ASP A 96 -20.58 -5.67 2.72
N ALA A 97 -20.34 -4.36 2.87
CA ALA A 97 -21.35 -3.41 3.35
C ALA A 97 -22.60 -3.38 2.45
N THR A 98 -22.43 -3.54 1.14
CA THR A 98 -23.56 -3.64 0.18
C THR A 98 -24.40 -4.90 0.44
N ASN A 99 -23.80 -5.95 1.01
CA ASN A 99 -24.47 -7.19 1.42
C ASN A 99 -24.92 -7.16 2.90
N HIS A 100 -24.96 -6.00 3.54
CA HIS A 100 -25.29 -5.82 4.96
C HIS A 100 -24.32 -6.51 5.93
N ILE A 101 -23.08 -6.74 5.50
CA ILE A 101 -22.02 -7.32 6.34
C ILE A 101 -21.10 -6.18 6.80
N PHE A 102 -21.29 -5.72 8.05
CA PHE A 102 -20.54 -4.58 8.60
C PHE A 102 -19.42 -4.96 9.58
N LYS A 103 -19.20 -6.27 9.79
CA LYS A 103 -18.15 -6.80 10.68
C LYS A 103 -16.75 -6.19 10.48
N PRO A 104 -16.30 -5.85 9.25
CA PRO A 104 -14.98 -5.26 9.03
C PRO A 104 -14.81 -3.82 9.52
N PHE A 105 -15.91 -3.11 9.84
CA PHE A 105 -15.89 -1.71 10.26
C PHE A 105 -15.76 -1.59 11.78
N ASN A 106 -15.17 -0.49 12.25
CA ASN A 106 -15.01 -0.22 13.68
C ASN A 106 -16.35 0.18 14.30
N GLY A 107 -16.82 -0.57 15.31
CA GLY A 107 -18.05 -0.30 16.04
C GLY A 107 -17.97 0.81 17.10
N GLY A 108 -16.84 1.47 17.27
CA GLY A 108 -16.72 2.66 18.12
C GLY A 108 -16.85 2.37 19.61
N LEU A 109 -16.50 1.17 20.08
CA LEU A 109 -16.56 0.78 21.51
C LEU A 109 -15.85 1.77 22.44
N ILE A 110 -14.80 2.45 21.95
CA ILE A 110 -14.08 3.51 22.69
C ILE A 110 -14.95 4.72 23.04
N TYR A 111 -16.07 4.93 22.34
CA TYR A 111 -17.03 6.01 22.57
C TYR A 111 -18.23 5.56 23.40
N GLN A 112 -18.31 4.29 23.78
CA GLN A 112 -19.36 3.77 24.63
C GLN A 112 -19.20 4.31 26.05
N ASN A 113 -20.20 5.05 26.53
CA ASN A 113 -20.20 5.61 27.89
C ASN A 113 -21.40 5.10 28.67
N ALA A 114 -21.15 4.19 29.60
CA ALA A 114 -22.19 3.56 30.43
C ALA A 114 -22.99 4.54 31.32
N HIS A 115 -22.51 5.78 31.51
CA HIS A 115 -23.20 6.82 32.29
C HIS A 115 -24.13 7.71 31.46
N HIS A 116 -24.15 7.57 30.13
CA HIS A 116 -25.03 8.37 29.29
C HIS A 116 -26.38 7.67 29.11
N HIS A 117 -27.46 8.33 29.53
CA HIS A 117 -28.82 7.76 29.63
C HIS A 117 -29.34 7.14 28.32
N TYR A 118 -28.83 7.58 27.16
CA TYR A 118 -29.25 7.13 25.84
C TYR A 118 -28.24 6.24 25.10
N SER A 119 -27.09 5.91 25.70
CA SER A 119 -26.06 5.11 24.98
C SER A 119 -26.43 3.64 24.80
N ASN A 120 -27.34 3.14 25.64
CA ASN A 120 -27.74 1.74 25.68
C ASN A 120 -29.16 1.50 25.15
N ASP A 121 -29.98 2.55 24.98
CA ASP A 121 -31.34 2.43 24.42
C ASP A 121 -31.31 2.37 22.89
N LEU A 122 -30.30 2.97 22.28
CA LEU A 122 -30.00 2.87 20.85
C LEU A 122 -28.68 2.11 20.75
N ASP A 123 -28.61 1.08 19.90
CA ASP A 123 -27.38 0.34 19.60
C ASP A 123 -26.38 1.23 18.84
N LEU A 124 -25.87 2.27 19.50
CA LEU A 124 -25.05 3.33 18.91
C LEU A 124 -23.62 2.88 18.71
N PHE A 125 -23.09 2.03 19.59
CA PHE A 125 -21.70 1.55 19.58
C PHE A 125 -21.64 0.04 19.83
N GLY A 126 -20.59 -0.62 19.33
CA GLY A 126 -20.42 -2.08 19.40
C GLY A 126 -20.64 -2.79 18.06
N GLU A 127 -20.66 -4.12 18.09
CA GLU A 127 -20.98 -4.92 16.89
C GLU A 127 -22.46 -4.78 16.53
N GLY A 128 -22.76 -4.62 15.25
CA GLY A 128 -24.12 -4.38 14.73
C GLY A 128 -24.64 -2.96 14.98
N SER A 129 -23.83 -2.07 15.54
CA SER A 129 -24.24 -0.73 15.89
C SER A 129 -24.44 0.20 14.71
N LEU A 130 -25.23 1.26 14.91
CA LEU A 130 -25.40 2.34 13.92
C LEU A 130 -24.06 2.97 13.55
N PHE A 131 -23.17 3.18 14.53
CA PHE A 131 -21.82 3.69 14.27
C PHE A 131 -21.04 2.76 13.33
N GLN A 132 -21.08 1.44 13.55
CA GLN A 132 -20.41 0.48 12.68
C GLN A 132 -20.93 0.54 11.23
N MET A 133 -22.23 0.75 11.06
CA MET A 133 -22.87 0.82 9.73
C MET A 133 -22.47 2.08 8.96
N ILE A 134 -22.39 3.23 9.64
CA ILE A 134 -22.13 4.53 9.00
C ILE A 134 -20.65 4.90 8.92
N ASN A 135 -19.82 4.37 9.82
CA ASN A 135 -18.44 4.81 9.93
C ASN A 135 -17.61 4.37 8.71
N ARG A 136 -16.97 5.35 8.06
CA ARG A 136 -16.04 5.16 6.92
C ARG A 136 -14.68 5.80 7.17
N THR A 137 -14.44 6.25 8.39
CA THR A 137 -13.21 6.93 8.78
C THR A 137 -12.27 5.94 9.46
N VAL A 138 -10.96 6.21 9.35
CA VAL A 138 -9.90 5.38 9.94
C VAL A 138 -9.01 6.18 10.90
N THR A 139 -9.12 7.50 10.87
CA THR A 139 -8.41 8.46 11.72
C THR A 139 -9.26 8.84 12.93
N GLN A 140 -8.62 9.13 14.06
CA GLN A 140 -9.34 9.53 15.28
C GLN A 140 -10.06 10.88 15.13
N SER A 141 -9.57 11.75 14.24
CA SER A 141 -10.22 13.00 13.88
C SER A 141 -11.52 12.84 13.08
N GLY A 142 -11.82 11.62 12.61
CA GLY A 142 -12.65 11.41 11.43
C GLY A 142 -11.84 11.51 10.14
#